data_AF-A0AAW3TL88-F1
#
_entry.id   AF-A0AAW3TL88-F1
#
_cell.length_a   1.000
_cell.length_b   1.000
_cell.length_c   1.000
_cell.angle_alpha   90.00
_cell.angle_beta   90.00
_cell.angle_gamma   90.00
#
_symmetry.space_group_name_H-M   'P 1'
#
loop_
_entity.id
_entity.type
_entity.pdbx_description
1 polymer ?
#
loop_
_entity_poly.entity_id
_entity_poly.type
_entity_poly.pdbx_seq_one_letter_code
_entity_poly.pdbx_strand_id
1 'polypeptide(L)'
;QSSTDILQRMRELALQSSNGSNSDKDRQSLNKEVTALKSELTRIAETTSFGGQNLLDGSFGTKVFQVGANANETISMSLGNIDAKSLGSNDLELYAGGTAGLGSVVAGTTLAPGNGTTGSFTIEGVESKTIAVTNGDSALDIAKAVNLQSGTTGVSADSKTGVKITASTIDTGTISFSLNGQAISSTASATDVSGLATAINDKSSTTGVSASIDDSGDLILSNST
;
A
#
# COMPACT_ATOMS: atom_id res chain seq x y z
N GLN A 1 24.39 16.45 -2.85
CA GLN A 1 24.48 16.32 -1.37
C GLN A 1 23.09 16.33 -0.76
N SER A 2 22.27 17.35 -0.98
CA SER A 2 20.91 17.45 -0.40
C SER A 2 20.01 16.22 -0.67
N SER A 3 19.99 15.67 -1.89
CA SER A 3 19.20 14.47 -2.20
C SER A 3 19.69 13.21 -1.46
N THR A 4 20.99 13.10 -1.20
CA THR A 4 21.58 11.97 -0.46
C THR A 4 21.18 12.00 1.01
N ASP A 5 21.18 13.18 1.62
CA ASP A 5 20.80 13.37 3.02
C ASP A 5 19.29 13.09 3.22
N ILE A 6 18.45 13.52 2.27
CA ILE A 6 17.02 13.20 2.26
C ILE A 6 16.78 11.69 2.16
N LEU A 7 17.57 10.97 1.34
CA LEU A 7 17.46 9.52 1.21
C LEU A 7 17.91 8.76 2.45
N GLN A 8 18.95 9.24 3.12
CA GLN A 8 19.36 8.69 4.41
C GLN A 8 18.29 8.90 5.48
N ARG A 9 17.67 10.08 5.51
CA ARG A 9 16.56 10.37 6.42
C ARG A 9 15.32 9.52 6.13
N MET A 10 14.96 9.33 4.87
CA MET A 10 13.87 8.41 4.49
C MET A 10 14.16 6.97 4.91
N ARG A 11 15.41 6.52 4.83
CA ARG A 11 15.82 5.19 5.32
C ARG A 11 15.67 5.08 6.85
N GLU A 12 16.06 6.11 7.60
CA GLU A 12 15.88 6.14 9.06
C GLU A 12 14.40 6.05 9.44
N LEU A 13 13.53 6.79 8.77
CA LEU A 13 12.09 6.78 9.00
C LEU A 13 11.46 5.42 8.65
N ALA A 14 11.92 4.78 7.57
CA ALA A 14 11.48 3.42 7.21
C ALA A 14 11.92 2.37 8.24
N LEU A 15 13.15 2.49 8.76
CA LEU A 15 13.63 1.62 9.84
C LEU A 15 12.86 1.88 11.14
N GLN A 16 12.54 3.14 11.44
CA GLN A 16 11.75 3.52 12.58
C GLN A 16 10.33 2.97 12.46
N SER A 17 9.68 3.09 11.30
CA SER A 17 8.31 2.59 11.07
C SER A 17 8.23 1.06 11.12
N SER A 18 9.30 0.37 10.70
CA SER A 18 9.44 -1.09 10.75
C SER A 18 9.63 -1.62 12.18
N ASN A 19 10.01 -0.78 13.15
CA ASN A 19 10.11 -1.19 14.54
C ASN A 19 8.70 -1.39 15.15
N GLY A 20 8.38 -2.64 15.51
CA GLY A 20 7.01 -3.13 15.77
C GLY A 20 6.26 -2.55 16.99
N SER A 21 6.78 -1.50 17.62
CA SER A 21 6.17 -0.86 18.79
C SER A 21 5.48 0.48 18.48
N ASN A 22 5.48 0.93 17.22
CA ASN A 22 4.79 2.16 16.82
C ASN A 22 3.28 1.96 16.76
N SER A 23 2.53 2.92 17.30
CA SER A 23 1.07 2.96 17.12
C SER A 23 0.70 3.35 15.68
N ASP A 24 -0.55 3.11 15.27
CA ASP A 24 -1.04 3.53 13.94
C ASP A 24 -0.97 5.05 13.74
N LYS A 25 -1.06 5.81 14.84
CA LYS A 25 -0.90 7.28 14.84
C LYS A 25 0.56 7.68 14.60
N ASP A 26 1.51 6.93 15.13
CA ASP A 26 2.95 7.16 14.90
C ASP A 26 3.30 6.82 13.45
N ARG A 27 2.78 5.70 12.92
CA ARG A 27 2.95 5.32 11.50
C ARG A 27 2.35 6.35 10.55
N GLN A 28 1.18 6.93 10.85
CA GLN A 28 0.63 8.04 10.07
C GLN A 28 1.52 9.28 10.09
N SER A 29 2.13 9.59 11.23
CA SER A 29 2.98 10.78 11.38
C SER A 29 4.31 10.59 10.64
N LEU A 30 4.90 9.40 10.72
CA LEU A 30 6.07 9.01 9.92
C LEU A 30 5.77 9.05 8.42
N ASN A 31 4.59 8.59 7.98
CA ASN A 31 4.17 8.67 6.58
C ASN A 31 4.02 10.11 6.08
N LYS A 32 3.55 11.03 6.93
CA LYS A 32 3.51 12.47 6.59
C LYS A 32 4.92 13.03 6.37
N GLU A 33 5.88 12.68 7.24
CA GLU A 33 7.28 13.11 7.09
C GLU A 33 7.90 12.55 5.81
N VAL A 34 7.70 11.26 5.50
CA VAL A 34 8.15 10.65 4.24
C VAL A 34 7.52 11.32 3.02
N THR A 35 6.23 11.67 3.08
CA THR A 35 5.54 12.37 1.98
C THR A 35 6.13 13.76 1.74
N ALA A 36 6.44 14.50 2.81
CA ALA A 36 7.08 15.80 2.71
C ALA A 36 8.51 15.69 2.12
N LEU A 37 9.28 14.68 2.54
CA LEU A 37 10.61 14.41 2.00
C LEU A 37 10.58 14.01 0.52
N LYS A 38 9.58 13.23 0.09
CA LYS A 38 9.35 12.92 -1.33
C LYS A 38 9.06 14.18 -2.14
N SER A 39 8.19 15.06 -1.63
CA SER A 39 7.89 16.33 -2.28
C SER A 39 9.13 17.21 -2.42
N GLU A 40 9.98 17.26 -1.39
CA GLU A 40 11.22 18.03 -1.44
C GLU A 40 12.23 17.45 -2.44
N LEU A 41 12.29 16.12 -2.53
CA LEU A 41 13.16 15.43 -3.48
C LEU A 41 12.72 15.66 -4.95
N THR A 42 11.40 15.63 -5.23
CA THR A 42 10.86 16.05 -6.54
C THR A 42 11.14 17.53 -6.81
N ARG A 43 10.96 18.41 -5.83
CA ARG A 43 11.29 19.84 -5.99
C ARG A 43 12.77 20.03 -6.36
N ILE A 44 13.70 19.31 -5.73
CA ILE A 44 15.12 19.37 -6.07
C ILE A 44 15.35 18.85 -7.50
N ALA A 45 14.70 17.75 -7.90
CA ALA A 45 14.82 17.21 -9.24
C ALA A 45 14.35 18.21 -10.32
N GLU A 46 13.22 18.87 -10.09
CA GLU A 46 12.61 19.84 -11.01
C GLU A 46 13.29 21.22 -11.02
N THR A 47 13.84 21.68 -9.89
CA THR A 47 14.44 23.03 -9.78
C THR A 47 15.93 23.06 -10.12
N THR A 48 16.62 21.91 -10.12
CA THR A 48 18.05 21.85 -10.45
C THR A 48 18.24 21.89 -11.96
N SER A 49 18.58 23.07 -12.47
CA SER A 49 18.83 23.32 -13.89
C SER A 49 20.15 24.04 -14.14
N PHE A 50 20.73 23.85 -15.32
CA PHE A 50 21.86 24.62 -15.81
C PHE A 50 21.64 24.99 -17.28
N GLY A 51 21.83 26.27 -17.62
CA GLY A 51 21.63 26.74 -18.98
C GLY A 51 20.19 26.54 -19.51
N GLY A 52 19.19 26.56 -18.62
CA GLY A 52 17.78 26.33 -18.96
C GLY A 52 17.39 24.86 -19.15
N GLN A 53 18.34 23.93 -18.95
CA GLN A 53 18.10 22.48 -19.03
C GLN A 53 18.07 21.89 -17.62
N ASN A 54 17.02 21.12 -17.32
CA ASN A 54 16.94 20.37 -16.07
C ASN A 54 17.98 19.25 -16.05
N LEU A 55 18.60 19.06 -14.90
CA LEU A 55 19.72 18.15 -14.74
C LEU A 55 19.30 16.79 -14.17
N LEU A 56 18.24 16.75 -13.36
CA LEU A 56 17.95 15.64 -12.44
C LEU A 56 16.55 15.00 -12.61
N ASP A 57 15.77 15.46 -13.60
CA ASP A 57 14.43 14.94 -13.94
C ASP A 57 14.46 13.79 -14.96
N GLY A 58 15.66 13.36 -15.37
CA GLY A 58 15.87 12.31 -16.38
C GLY A 58 15.86 12.81 -17.83
N SER A 59 15.51 14.07 -18.10
CA SER A 59 15.54 14.65 -19.45
C SER A 59 16.96 14.98 -19.95
N PHE A 60 17.92 15.11 -19.02
CA PHE A 60 19.30 15.48 -19.33
C PHE A 60 20.02 14.42 -20.19
N GLY A 61 19.81 13.13 -19.89
CA GLY A 61 20.43 12.01 -20.59
C GLY A 61 21.97 12.04 -20.57
N THR A 62 22.59 11.52 -21.64
CA THR A 62 24.04 11.59 -21.83
C THR A 62 24.39 12.79 -22.71
N LYS A 63 25.19 13.72 -22.17
CA LYS A 63 25.74 14.86 -22.90
C LYS A 63 27.24 14.68 -23.11
N VAL A 64 27.70 15.09 -24.28
CA VAL A 64 29.11 15.03 -24.67
C VAL A 64 29.65 16.45 -24.73
N PHE A 65 30.66 16.73 -23.91
CA PHE A 65 31.33 18.02 -23.84
C PHE A 65 32.66 17.89 -24.56
N GLN A 66 32.84 18.62 -25.67
CA GLN A 66 34.14 18.75 -26.32
C GLN A 66 35.03 19.67 -25.46
N VAL A 67 36.14 19.14 -24.98
CA VAL A 67 37.06 19.83 -24.04
C VAL A 67 38.43 20.10 -24.65
N GLY A 68 38.76 19.49 -25.80
CA GLY A 68 40.01 19.69 -26.50
C GLY A 68 39.86 20.38 -27.85
N ALA A 69 40.99 20.77 -28.44
CA ALA A 69 41.07 21.50 -29.70
C ALA A 69 40.86 20.61 -30.93
N ASN A 70 41.04 19.29 -30.80
CA ASN A 70 40.91 18.32 -31.89
C ASN A 70 39.59 17.54 -31.80
N ALA A 71 39.06 17.13 -32.95
CA ALA A 71 37.82 16.33 -33.00
C ALA A 71 37.92 15.07 -32.11
N ASN A 72 36.87 14.80 -31.34
CA ASN A 72 36.71 13.65 -30.41
C ASN A 72 37.42 13.76 -29.06
N GLU A 73 38.10 14.86 -28.73
CA GLU A 73 38.54 15.16 -27.38
C GLU A 73 37.35 15.58 -26.49
N THR A 74 36.56 14.60 -26.08
CA THR A 74 35.28 14.80 -25.38
C THR A 74 35.22 14.13 -24.01
N ILE A 75 34.43 14.73 -23.11
CA ILE A 75 33.98 14.14 -21.85
C ILE A 75 32.50 13.85 -21.98
N SER A 76 32.11 12.59 -21.80
CA SER A 76 30.71 12.19 -21.70
C SER A 76 30.28 12.29 -20.23
N MET A 77 29.20 13.02 -19.98
CA MET A 77 28.55 13.09 -18.66
C MET A 77 27.11 12.64 -18.80
N SER A 78 26.71 11.66 -17.99
CA SER A 78 25.34 11.18 -17.90
C SER A 78 24.81 11.48 -16.52
N LEU A 79 23.60 12.04 -16.44
CA LEU A 79 22.88 12.23 -15.19
C LEU A 79 21.59 11.40 -15.24
N GLY A 80 21.41 10.57 -14.23
CA GLY A 80 20.22 9.75 -14.05
C GLY A 80 19.06 10.55 -13.47
N ASN A 81 17.85 10.01 -13.63
CA ASN A 81 16.66 10.57 -13.00
C ASN A 81 16.71 10.37 -11.48
N ILE A 82 16.51 11.43 -10.70
CA ILE A 82 16.43 11.37 -9.24
C ILE A 82 14.99 11.61 -8.76
N ASP A 83 14.02 11.84 -9.64
CA ASP A 83 12.65 12.17 -9.23
C ASP A 83 12.01 11.11 -8.32
N ALA A 84 11.21 11.53 -7.34
CA ALA A 84 10.65 10.62 -6.32
C ALA A 84 9.78 9.50 -6.93
N LYS A 85 9.14 9.77 -8.08
CA LYS A 85 8.40 8.75 -8.86
C LYS A 85 9.30 7.68 -9.48
N SER A 86 10.51 8.04 -9.91
CA SER A 86 11.51 7.07 -10.40
C SER A 86 12.32 6.42 -9.28
N LEU A 87 12.40 7.06 -8.10
CA LEU A 87 13.14 6.56 -6.95
C LEU A 87 12.34 5.61 -6.03
N GLY A 88 11.01 5.57 -6.15
CA GLY A 88 10.17 4.52 -5.56
C GLY A 88 9.30 4.96 -4.38
N SER A 89 7.98 4.92 -4.61
CA SER A 89 6.96 4.21 -3.82
C SER A 89 5.64 4.51 -4.51
N ASN A 90 5.20 3.62 -5.40
CA ASN A 90 3.83 3.65 -5.91
C ASN A 90 3.02 2.72 -5.00
N ASP A 91 2.30 3.29 -4.05
CA ASP A 91 1.41 2.52 -3.19
C ASP A 91 0.08 2.37 -3.93
N LEU A 92 -0.22 1.16 -4.38
CA LEU A 92 -1.49 0.83 -5.04
C LEU A 92 -2.30 -0.07 -4.11
N GLU A 93 -3.37 0.47 -3.56
CA GLU A 93 -4.33 -0.29 -2.76
C GLU A 93 -5.39 -0.90 -3.68
N LEU A 94 -5.36 -2.22 -3.83
CA LEU A 94 -6.30 -2.98 -4.65
C LEU A 94 -7.51 -3.36 -3.78
N TYR A 95 -8.62 -2.65 -3.96
CA TYR A 95 -9.89 -2.99 -3.31
C TYR A 95 -10.67 -4.02 -4.13
N ALA A 96 -11.21 -5.04 -3.47
CA ALA A 96 -12.29 -5.86 -4.04
C ALA A 96 -13.55 -5.00 -4.20
N GLY A 97 -13.83 -4.52 -5.43
CA GLY A 97 -15.04 -3.76 -5.78
C GLY A 97 -14.84 -2.39 -6.43
N GLY A 98 -13.60 -1.87 -6.53
CA GLY A 98 -13.26 -0.71 -7.36
C GLY A 98 -12.82 -1.12 -8.77
N THR A 99 -12.90 -0.21 -9.74
CA THR A 99 -12.66 -0.38 -11.20
C THR A 99 -11.29 -0.96 -11.60
N ALA A 100 -10.46 -1.42 -10.66
CA ALA A 100 -9.17 -2.08 -10.90
C ALA A 100 -8.87 -3.27 -9.95
N GLY A 101 -9.88 -3.89 -9.34
CA GLY A 101 -9.69 -5.05 -8.44
C GLY A 101 -10.30 -6.34 -9.00
N LEU A 102 -9.54 -7.44 -8.99
CA LEU A 102 -10.07 -8.78 -9.19
C LEU A 102 -11.02 -9.12 -8.03
N GLY A 103 -12.33 -9.16 -8.32
CA GLY A 103 -13.36 -9.60 -7.38
C GLY A 103 -14.28 -8.48 -6.92
N SER A 104 -15.48 -8.41 -7.49
CA SER A 104 -16.64 -7.78 -6.88
C SER A 104 -17.31 -8.81 -5.97
N VAL A 105 -17.51 -8.48 -4.69
CA VAL A 105 -18.34 -9.28 -3.79
C VAL A 105 -19.79 -8.88 -4.04
N VAL A 106 -20.52 -9.68 -4.81
CA VAL A 106 -21.98 -9.58 -4.92
C VAL A 106 -22.59 -10.23 -3.68
N ALA A 107 -23.29 -9.45 -2.86
CA ALA A 107 -24.06 -9.97 -1.73
C ALA A 107 -25.12 -10.97 -2.23
N GLY A 108 -25.14 -12.19 -1.69
CA GLY A 108 -26.26 -13.13 -1.84
C GLY A 108 -26.01 -14.49 -2.53
N THR A 109 -24.78 -14.85 -2.87
CA THR A 109 -24.43 -16.23 -3.27
C THR A 109 -23.32 -16.77 -2.37
N THR A 110 -23.25 -18.10 -2.20
CA THR A 110 -22.28 -18.78 -1.32
C THR A 110 -20.87 -18.22 -1.53
N LEU A 111 -20.36 -17.51 -0.51
CA LEU A 111 -19.04 -16.90 -0.49
C LEU A 111 -17.98 -18.00 -0.62
N ALA A 112 -17.34 -18.13 -1.78
CA ALA A 112 -16.07 -18.83 -1.85
C ALA A 112 -15.02 -17.92 -1.17
N PRO A 113 -14.22 -18.41 -0.22
CA PRO A 113 -13.11 -17.61 0.32
C PRO A 113 -12.10 -17.37 -0.80
N GLY A 114 -11.94 -16.12 -1.22
CA GLY A 114 -10.96 -15.72 -2.22
C GLY A 114 -11.54 -15.01 -3.45
N ASN A 115 -10.67 -14.71 -4.40
CA ASN A 115 -11.05 -14.06 -5.64
C ASN A 115 -11.95 -14.99 -6.49
N GLY A 116 -12.96 -14.42 -7.16
CA GLY A 116 -13.96 -15.17 -7.92
C GLY A 116 -13.65 -15.40 -9.41
N THR A 117 -12.43 -15.10 -9.87
CA THR A 117 -12.04 -15.27 -11.27
C THR A 117 -10.60 -15.75 -11.42
N THR A 118 -10.23 -16.22 -12.61
CA THR A 118 -8.80 -16.44 -12.95
C THR A 118 -8.34 -15.29 -13.82
N GLY A 119 -7.14 -14.79 -13.57
CA GLY A 119 -6.60 -13.66 -14.31
C GLY A 119 -5.12 -13.44 -14.03
N SER A 120 -4.62 -12.28 -14.43
CA SER A 120 -3.27 -11.85 -14.12
C SER A 120 -3.18 -10.33 -14.11
N PHE A 121 -2.25 -9.80 -13.35
CA PHE A 121 -1.87 -8.39 -13.40
C PHE A 121 -0.34 -8.28 -13.48
N THR A 122 0.15 -7.18 -14.05
CA THR A 122 1.59 -6.92 -14.12
C THR A 122 1.98 -5.96 -12.99
N ILE A 123 2.97 -6.35 -12.21
CA ILE A 123 3.68 -5.45 -11.30
C ILE A 123 4.79 -4.76 -12.08
N GLU A 124 4.80 -3.44 -12.04
CA GLU A 124 5.78 -2.59 -12.71
C GLU A 124 6.74 -2.04 -11.65
N GLY A 125 7.78 -2.82 -11.35
CA GLY A 125 8.84 -2.45 -10.42
C GLY A 125 10.14 -2.05 -11.14
N VAL A 126 11.29 -2.38 -10.54
CA VAL A 126 12.59 -2.31 -11.22
C VAL A 126 12.60 -3.20 -12.47
N GLU A 127 12.00 -4.38 -12.35
CA GLU A 127 11.62 -5.23 -13.47
C GLU A 127 10.10 -5.41 -13.48
N SER A 128 9.53 -5.53 -14.68
CA SER A 128 8.12 -5.89 -14.86
C SER A 128 7.92 -7.40 -14.69
N LYS A 129 6.95 -7.81 -13.88
CA LYS A 129 6.56 -9.22 -13.73
C LYS A 129 5.05 -9.37 -13.76
N THR A 130 4.57 -10.39 -14.47
CA THR A 130 3.15 -10.74 -14.45
C THR A 130 2.88 -11.74 -13.33
N ILE A 131 1.93 -11.39 -12.46
CA ILE A 131 1.43 -12.22 -11.38
C ILE A 131 0.12 -12.86 -11.85
N ALA A 132 0.09 -14.19 -11.85
CA ALA A 132 -1.13 -14.94 -12.10
C ALA A 132 -1.97 -15.01 -10.82
N VAL A 133 -3.28 -14.94 -10.99
CA VAL A 133 -4.27 -15.08 -9.93
C VAL A 133 -5.23 -16.19 -10.34
N THR A 134 -5.34 -17.20 -9.50
CA THR A 134 -6.24 -18.35 -9.71
C THR A 134 -7.55 -18.12 -8.98
N ASN A 135 -8.65 -18.63 -9.54
CA ASN A 135 -9.93 -18.63 -8.85
C ASN A 135 -9.82 -19.30 -7.46
N GLY A 136 -10.24 -18.58 -6.42
CA GLY A 136 -10.13 -19.01 -5.03
C GLY A 136 -8.88 -18.54 -4.29
N ASP A 137 -7.92 -17.88 -4.95
CA ASP A 137 -6.76 -17.29 -4.26
C ASP A 137 -7.23 -16.24 -3.25
N SER A 138 -6.73 -16.32 -2.01
CA SER A 138 -6.97 -15.30 -1.00
C SER A 138 -6.10 -14.06 -1.26
N ALA A 139 -6.45 -12.92 -0.64
CA ALA A 139 -5.60 -11.72 -0.68
C ALA A 139 -4.17 -12.02 -0.20
N LEU A 140 -4.03 -12.96 0.75
CA LEU A 140 -2.74 -13.43 1.26
C LEU A 140 -1.96 -14.22 0.20
N ASP A 141 -2.62 -15.08 -0.57
CA ASP A 141 -1.95 -15.86 -1.62
C ASP A 141 -1.46 -14.97 -2.76
N ILE A 142 -2.25 -13.96 -3.12
CA ILE A 142 -1.87 -12.96 -4.12
C ILE A 142 -0.70 -12.10 -3.61
N ALA A 143 -0.76 -11.62 -2.36
CA ALA A 143 0.34 -10.85 -1.75
C ALA A 143 1.63 -11.68 -1.67
N LYS A 144 1.54 -12.97 -1.32
CA LYS A 144 2.69 -13.90 -1.36
C LYS A 144 3.27 -14.04 -2.76
N ALA A 145 2.42 -14.16 -3.79
CA ALA A 145 2.88 -14.28 -5.17
C ALA A 145 3.65 -13.03 -5.62
N VAL A 146 3.21 -11.83 -5.21
CA VAL A 146 3.95 -10.57 -5.42
C VAL A 146 5.26 -10.56 -4.65
N ASN A 147 5.22 -10.86 -3.35
CA ASN A 147 6.40 -10.84 -2.47
C ASN A 147 7.47 -11.84 -2.90
N LEU A 148 7.10 -12.95 -3.54
CA LEU A 148 8.05 -13.90 -4.12
C LEU A 148 8.89 -13.27 -5.25
N GLN A 149 8.35 -12.28 -5.96
CA GLN A 149 9.06 -11.54 -7.01
C GLN A 149 9.77 -10.28 -6.49
N SER A 150 9.62 -9.93 -5.20
CA SER A 150 10.17 -8.71 -4.61
C SER A 150 11.68 -8.56 -4.78
N GLY A 151 12.43 -9.68 -4.80
CA GLY A 151 13.88 -9.66 -4.99
C GLY A 151 14.33 -9.13 -6.35
N THR A 152 13.49 -9.22 -7.39
CA THR A 152 13.78 -8.69 -8.73
C THR A 152 13.00 -7.43 -9.05
N THR A 153 11.77 -7.30 -8.56
CA THR A 153 10.91 -6.15 -8.87
C THR A 153 11.05 -5.00 -7.87
N GLY A 154 11.51 -5.26 -6.64
CA GLY A 154 11.48 -4.29 -5.55
C GLY A 154 10.08 -3.95 -5.05
N VAL A 155 9.04 -4.67 -5.50
CA VAL A 155 7.65 -4.47 -5.11
C VAL A 155 7.30 -5.44 -3.98
N SER A 156 6.73 -4.90 -2.89
CA SER A 156 6.19 -5.67 -1.76
C SER A 156 4.69 -5.45 -1.68
N ALA A 157 3.95 -6.47 -1.23
CA ALA A 157 2.51 -6.44 -1.06
C ALA A 157 2.12 -6.93 0.34
N ASP A 158 1.16 -6.24 0.95
CA ASP A 158 0.50 -6.66 2.18
C ASP A 158 -0.91 -7.16 1.86
N SER A 159 -1.41 -8.09 2.68
CA SER A 159 -2.76 -8.61 2.54
C SER A 159 -3.69 -8.08 3.62
N LYS A 160 -4.85 -7.57 3.21
CA LYS A 160 -5.91 -7.16 4.13
C LYS A 160 -7.24 -7.67 3.61
N THR A 161 -8.03 -8.27 4.49
CA THR A 161 -9.43 -8.58 4.22
C THR A 161 -10.28 -7.71 5.12
N GLY A 162 -11.16 -6.91 4.54
CA GLY A 162 -12.05 -6.01 5.28
C GLY A 162 -13.50 -6.24 4.93
N VAL A 163 -14.39 -6.07 5.90
CA VAL A 163 -15.84 -6.05 5.69
C VAL A 163 -16.39 -4.82 6.39
N LYS A 164 -17.16 -4.01 5.65
CA LYS A 164 -17.96 -2.93 6.23
C LYS A 164 -19.40 -3.41 6.41
N ILE A 165 -19.92 -3.25 7.61
CA ILE A 165 -21.30 -3.52 7.98
C ILE A 165 -21.94 -2.19 8.33
N THR A 166 -22.88 -1.76 7.49
CA THR A 166 -23.62 -0.53 7.74
C THR A 166 -24.51 -0.69 8.96
N ALA A 167 -24.33 0.15 9.98
CA ALA A 167 -25.03 -0.02 11.26
C ALA A 167 -26.55 0.06 11.09
N SER A 168 -27.04 0.93 10.19
CA SER A 168 -28.48 1.12 9.96
C SER A 168 -29.22 -0.10 9.41
N THR A 169 -28.50 -1.15 8.97
CA THR A 169 -29.10 -2.43 8.54
C THR A 169 -29.18 -3.46 9.65
N ILE A 170 -28.67 -3.17 10.86
CA ILE A 170 -28.69 -4.05 12.02
C ILE A 170 -29.98 -3.83 12.82
N ASP A 171 -30.73 -4.92 13.00
CA ASP A 171 -31.90 -4.94 13.89
C ASP A 171 -31.50 -4.74 15.35
N THR A 172 -32.34 -4.03 16.10
CA THR A 172 -32.10 -3.82 17.53
C THR A 172 -32.34 -5.10 18.31
N GLY A 173 -31.32 -5.55 19.06
CA GLY A 173 -31.42 -6.75 19.88
C GLY A 173 -30.09 -7.44 20.10
N THR A 174 -30.15 -8.69 20.55
CA THR A 174 -28.95 -9.53 20.69
C THR A 174 -28.58 -10.15 19.35
N ILE A 175 -27.40 -9.80 18.85
CA ILE A 175 -26.82 -10.38 17.64
C ILE A 175 -25.86 -11.48 18.06
N SER A 176 -26.03 -12.69 17.52
CA SER A 176 -25.15 -13.83 17.81
C SER A 176 -24.76 -14.56 16.54
N PHE A 177 -23.46 -14.83 16.37
CA PHE A 177 -22.91 -15.57 15.24
C PHE A 177 -21.59 -16.25 15.62
N SER A 178 -21.09 -17.12 14.73
CA SER A 178 -19.75 -17.70 14.85
C SER A 178 -18.80 -16.99 13.89
N LEU A 179 -17.68 -16.49 14.40
CA LEU A 179 -16.60 -15.87 13.63
C LEU A 179 -15.35 -16.72 13.74
N ASN A 180 -14.90 -17.31 12.63
CA ASN A 180 -13.76 -18.24 12.61
C ASN A 180 -13.85 -19.34 13.70
N GLY A 181 -15.06 -19.85 13.94
CA GLY A 181 -15.35 -20.89 14.93
C GLY A 181 -15.62 -20.37 16.36
N GLN A 182 -15.46 -19.07 16.61
CA GLN A 182 -15.68 -18.45 17.91
C GLN A 182 -17.06 -17.82 18.00
N ALA A 183 -17.81 -18.14 19.06
CA ALA A 183 -19.10 -17.51 19.30
C ALA A 183 -18.92 -16.03 19.70
N ILE A 184 -19.58 -15.16 18.94
CA ILE A 184 -19.70 -13.72 19.21
C ILE A 184 -21.16 -13.46 19.56
N SER A 185 -21.40 -12.75 20.65
CA SER A 185 -22.74 -12.35 21.07
C SER A 185 -22.69 -10.98 21.76
N SER A 186 -23.49 -10.04 21.29
CA SER A 186 -23.66 -8.73 21.93
C SER A 186 -25.00 -8.12 21.55
N THR A 187 -25.50 -7.22 22.39
CA THR A 187 -26.55 -6.29 21.98
C THR A 187 -26.00 -5.28 20.97
N ALA A 188 -26.77 -4.96 19.95
CA ALA A 188 -26.51 -3.91 18.98
C ALA A 188 -27.82 -3.25 18.53
N SER A 189 -27.71 -2.12 17.84
CA SER A 189 -28.82 -1.39 17.25
C SER A 189 -28.39 -0.67 15.97
N ALA A 190 -29.37 -0.11 15.26
CA ALA A 190 -29.15 0.65 14.02
C ALA A 190 -28.22 1.87 14.19
N THR A 191 -27.99 2.33 15.42
CA THR A 191 -27.16 3.52 15.73
C THR A 191 -26.01 3.22 16.69
N ASP A 192 -25.91 1.99 17.22
CA ASP A 192 -24.88 1.62 18.17
C ASP A 192 -24.48 0.16 17.98
N VAL A 193 -23.25 -0.01 17.50
CA VAL A 193 -22.58 -1.29 17.26
C VAL A 193 -21.34 -1.46 18.16
N SER A 194 -21.17 -0.60 19.16
CA SER A 194 -19.98 -0.58 20.03
C SER A 194 -19.81 -1.83 20.87
N GLY A 195 -20.91 -2.36 21.40
CA GLY A 195 -20.91 -3.65 22.09
C GLY A 195 -20.45 -4.79 21.17
N LEU A 196 -20.89 -4.76 19.90
CA LEU A 196 -20.52 -5.78 18.93
C LEU A 196 -19.03 -5.67 18.52
N ALA A 197 -18.53 -4.46 18.31
CA ALA A 197 -17.11 -4.21 18.06
C ALA A 197 -16.24 -4.73 19.22
N THR A 198 -16.66 -4.47 20.46
CA THR A 198 -15.98 -4.95 21.68
C THR A 198 -15.98 -6.46 21.74
N ALA A 199 -17.14 -7.11 21.56
CA ALA A 199 -17.25 -8.56 21.60
C ALA A 199 -16.39 -9.28 20.53
N ILE A 200 -16.22 -8.67 19.35
CA ILE A 200 -15.31 -9.16 18.31
C ILE A 200 -13.85 -8.99 18.76
N ASN A 201 -13.48 -7.79 19.22
CA ASN A 201 -12.10 -7.48 19.65
C ASN A 201 -11.65 -8.33 20.85
N ASP A 202 -12.54 -8.66 21.77
CA ASP A 202 -12.27 -9.56 22.90
C ASP A 202 -11.86 -10.97 22.45
N LYS A 203 -12.20 -11.36 21.23
CA LYS A 203 -11.84 -12.66 20.62
C LYS A 203 -10.80 -12.53 19.50
N SER A 204 -10.32 -11.32 19.20
CA SER A 204 -9.40 -11.02 18.10
C SER A 204 -8.11 -11.86 18.10
N SER A 205 -7.57 -12.17 19.28
CA SER A 205 -6.38 -13.02 19.42
C SER A 205 -6.58 -14.47 18.94
N THR A 206 -7.84 -14.93 18.91
CA THR A 206 -8.21 -16.28 18.44
C THR A 206 -8.83 -16.27 17.04
N THR A 207 -9.57 -15.23 16.69
CA THR A 207 -10.23 -15.11 15.39
C THR A 207 -9.31 -14.51 14.32
N GLY A 208 -8.30 -13.74 14.72
CA GLY A 208 -7.49 -12.90 13.84
C GLY A 208 -8.22 -11.67 13.30
N VAL A 209 -9.45 -11.41 13.75
CA VAL A 209 -10.29 -10.32 13.24
C VAL A 209 -10.40 -9.21 14.26
N SER A 210 -10.10 -7.99 13.82
CA SER A 210 -10.27 -6.75 14.59
C SER A 210 -11.47 -5.97 14.08
N ALA A 211 -12.18 -5.30 14.97
CA ALA A 211 -13.32 -4.46 14.66
C ALA A 211 -13.09 -3.00 15.09
N SER A 212 -13.51 -2.07 14.26
CA SER A 212 -13.54 -0.63 14.54
C SER A 212 -14.86 -0.02 14.07
N ILE A 213 -15.17 1.18 14.53
CA ILE A 213 -16.35 1.93 14.07
C ILE A 213 -15.84 3.13 13.29
N ASP A 214 -16.38 3.36 12.10
CA ASP A 214 -16.03 4.53 11.29
C ASP A 214 -16.79 5.79 11.75
N ASP A 215 -16.45 6.94 11.16
CA ASP A 215 -17.08 8.23 11.51
C ASP A 215 -18.59 8.29 11.20
N SER A 216 -19.11 7.34 10.42
CA SER A 216 -20.54 7.21 10.10
C SER A 216 -21.29 6.31 11.10
N GLY A 217 -20.58 5.72 12.06
CA GLY A 217 -21.13 4.76 13.02
C GLY A 217 -21.18 3.33 12.48
N ASP A 218 -20.60 3.05 11.31
CA ASP A 218 -20.62 1.72 10.70
C ASP A 218 -19.51 0.83 11.27
N LEU A 219 -19.79 -0.48 11.35
CA LEU A 219 -18.85 -1.46 11.89
C LEU A 219 -17.91 -1.94 10.78
N ILE A 220 -16.60 -1.77 10.98
CA ILE A 220 -15.55 -2.21 10.08
C ILE A 220 -14.84 -3.39 10.72
N LEU A 221 -14.87 -4.55 10.08
CA LEU A 221 -14.06 -5.72 10.44
C LEU A 221 -12.85 -5.75 9.51
N SER A 222 -11.68 -6.03 10.07
CA SER A 222 -10.46 -6.19 9.32
C SER A 222 -9.66 -7.38 9.84
N ASN A 223 -9.05 -8.10 8.92
CA ASN A 223 -8.05 -9.12 9.20
C ASN A 223 -6.81 -8.75 8.37
N SER A 224 -5.71 -8.45 9.06
CA SER A 224 -4.41 -8.20 8.45
C SER A 224 -3.51 -9.38 8.82
N THR A 225 -3.04 -10.11 7.80
CA THR A 225 -2.09 -11.22 7.94
C THR A 225 -0.87 -10.99 7.08
#